data_AF-A0A7W8FFA7-F1
#
_entry.id   AF-A0A7W8FFA7-F1
#
_cell.length_a   1.000
_cell.length_b   1.000
_cell.length_c   1.000
_cell.angle_alpha   90.00
_cell.angle_beta   90.00
_cell.angle_gamma   90.00
#
_symmetry.space_group_name_H-M   'P 1'
#
loop_
_entity.id
_entity.type
_entity.pdbx_description
1 polymer ?
#
loop_
_entity_poly.entity_id
_entity_poly.type
_entity_poly.pdbx_seq_one_letter_code
_entity_poly.pdbx_strand_id
1 'polypeptide(L)'
;MYGSIPATVFRDGTPQELNDEQEKLKREIYDRMNPRRRKFVDRLGYDNWDPFQKPNDPLDLRTDISKRTTQQLINEFLHDAAKKGPYGKAYSKGAMECALGVINKDEKYMGIFDFCRWYYDLLKKEGHIQ
;
A
#
# COMPACT_ATOMS: atom_id res chain seq x y z
N MET A 1 1.54 -32.00 -24.13
CA MET A 1 1.52 -30.52 -24.18
C MET A 1 1.05 -30.01 -22.83
N TYR A 2 1.97 -29.63 -21.95
CA TYR A 2 1.64 -28.91 -20.72
C TYR A 2 2.02 -27.46 -20.94
N GLY A 3 1.02 -26.60 -20.85
CA GLY A 3 1.07 -25.20 -21.23
C GLY A 3 2.14 -24.38 -20.52
N SER A 4 2.68 -23.42 -21.26
CA SER A 4 3.49 -22.32 -20.74
C SER A 4 2.85 -21.75 -19.48
N ILE A 5 3.58 -21.78 -18.39
CA ILE A 5 3.33 -20.90 -17.25
C ILE A 5 4.16 -19.64 -17.55
N PRO A 6 3.61 -18.55 -18.11
CA PRO A 6 4.30 -17.28 -18.08
C PRO A 6 4.04 -16.68 -16.70
N ALA A 7 4.67 -17.25 -15.67
CA ALA A 7 4.93 -16.47 -14.48
C ALA A 7 6.05 -15.53 -14.92
N THR A 8 5.72 -14.26 -15.17
CA THR A 8 6.72 -13.22 -15.36
C THR A 8 7.70 -13.31 -14.17
N VAL A 9 8.84 -13.95 -14.41
CA VAL A 9 9.88 -14.25 -13.40
C VAL A 9 10.42 -12.94 -12.82
N PHE A 10 10.30 -11.88 -13.62
CA PHE A 10 10.57 -10.50 -13.29
C PHE A 10 9.26 -9.79 -12.91
N ARG A 11 9.25 -9.07 -11.77
CA ARG A 11 8.08 -8.29 -11.31
C ARG A 11 7.55 -7.30 -12.36
N ASP A 12 8.40 -6.88 -13.28
CA ASP A 12 8.17 -5.91 -14.35
C ASP A 12 8.40 -6.51 -15.76
N GLY A 13 8.63 -7.83 -15.86
CA GLY A 13 8.81 -8.53 -17.13
C GLY A 13 10.15 -8.27 -17.86
N THR A 14 11.07 -7.48 -17.30
CA THR A 14 12.36 -7.18 -17.96
C THR A 14 13.50 -8.04 -17.40
N PRO A 15 14.22 -8.80 -18.26
CA PRO A 15 15.45 -9.48 -17.88
C PRO A 15 16.49 -8.48 -17.38
N GLN A 16 17.11 -8.77 -16.24
CA GLN A 16 18.23 -7.97 -15.73
C GLN A 16 19.55 -8.50 -16.31
N GLU A 17 20.34 -7.62 -16.92
CA GLU A 17 21.73 -7.93 -17.26
C GLU A 17 22.56 -7.96 -15.98
N LEU A 18 23.24 -9.09 -15.74
CA LEU A 18 24.09 -9.30 -14.57
C LEU A 18 25.52 -8.93 -14.93
N ASN A 19 26.22 -8.26 -14.01
CA ASN A 19 27.66 -8.11 -14.13
C ASN A 19 28.40 -9.39 -13.65
N ASP A 20 29.71 -9.48 -13.94
CA ASP A 20 30.53 -10.65 -13.60
C ASP A 20 30.48 -11.04 -12.10
N GLU A 21 30.32 -10.06 -11.21
CA GLU A 21 30.21 -10.30 -9.77
C GLU A 21 28.85 -10.90 -9.40
N GLN A 22 27.77 -10.40 -10.01
CA GLN A 22 26.41 -10.90 -9.83
C GLN A 22 26.25 -12.30 -10.43
N GLU A 23 26.91 -12.62 -11.53
CA GLU A 23 26.91 -13.98 -12.07
C GLU A 23 27.59 -14.98 -11.13
N LYS A 24 28.74 -14.60 -10.56
CA LYS A 24 29.42 -15.40 -9.52
C LYS A 24 28.52 -15.60 -8.30
N LEU A 25 27.88 -14.54 -7.84
CA LEU A 25 26.97 -14.60 -6.70
C LEU A 25 25.72 -15.44 -6.99
N LYS A 26 25.13 -15.33 -8.19
CA LYS A 26 24.01 -16.17 -8.66
C LYS A 26 24.38 -17.65 -8.61
N ARG A 27 25.60 -17.99 -9.05
CA ARG A 27 26.14 -19.35 -8.97
C ARG A 27 26.31 -19.82 -7.53
N GLU A 28 26.93 -19.02 -6.67
CA GLU A 28 27.12 -19.37 -5.26
C GLU A 28 25.78 -19.60 -4.53
N ILE A 29 24.77 -18.78 -4.80
CA ILE A 29 23.44 -18.93 -4.20
C ILE A 29 22.81 -20.25 -4.63
N TYR A 30 22.93 -20.61 -5.92
CA TYR A 30 22.42 -21.89 -6.43
C TYR A 30 23.13 -23.10 -5.80
N ASP A 31 24.45 -23.03 -5.70
CA ASP A 31 25.28 -24.11 -5.16
C ASP A 31 25.01 -24.33 -3.66
N ARG A 32 24.79 -23.25 -2.90
CA ARG A 32 24.41 -23.31 -1.48
C ARG A 32 22.93 -23.60 -1.24
N MET A 33 22.10 -23.60 -2.29
CA MET A 33 20.65 -23.79 -2.16
C MET A 33 20.30 -25.22 -1.71
N ASN A 34 19.38 -25.34 -0.75
CA ASN A 34 18.83 -26.64 -0.35
C ASN A 34 18.21 -27.37 -1.56
N PRO A 35 18.44 -28.70 -1.73
CA PRO A 35 17.86 -29.49 -2.82
C PRO A 35 16.37 -29.27 -3.06
N ARG A 36 15.57 -29.04 -2.01
CA ARG A 36 14.13 -28.80 -2.13
C ARG A 36 13.81 -27.47 -2.83
N ARG A 37 14.58 -26.42 -2.56
CA ARG A 37 14.45 -25.11 -3.22
C ARG A 37 15.06 -25.13 -4.63
N ARG A 38 16.13 -25.91 -4.83
CA ARG A 38 16.78 -26.08 -6.13
C ARG A 38 15.85 -26.64 -7.21
N LYS A 39 14.95 -27.56 -6.84
CA LYS A 39 13.90 -28.09 -7.75
C LYS A 39 13.04 -27.02 -8.43
N PHE A 40 12.88 -25.84 -7.81
CA PHE A 40 12.20 -24.72 -8.46
C PHE A 40 13.06 -24.13 -9.58
N VAL A 41 14.34 -23.88 -9.29
CA VAL A 41 15.31 -23.35 -10.25
C VAL A 41 15.53 -24.35 -11.40
N ASP A 42 15.67 -25.64 -11.11
CA ASP A 42 15.86 -26.69 -12.12
C ASP A 42 14.70 -26.75 -13.11
N ARG A 43 13.47 -26.53 -12.61
CA ARG A 43 12.25 -26.51 -13.43
C ARG A 43 12.08 -25.20 -14.20
N LEU A 44 12.60 -24.09 -13.69
CA LEU A 44 12.57 -22.77 -14.32
C LEU A 44 13.68 -22.64 -15.39
N GLY A 45 14.81 -23.31 -15.19
CA GLY A 45 16.07 -23.12 -15.91
C GLY A 45 16.97 -22.12 -15.20
N TYR A 46 18.25 -22.46 -15.00
CA TYR A 46 19.22 -21.61 -14.31
C TYR A 46 19.41 -20.25 -15.01
N ASP A 47 19.44 -20.24 -16.34
CA ASP A 47 19.62 -19.02 -17.12
C ASP A 47 18.45 -18.04 -16.92
N ASN A 48 17.22 -18.57 -16.85
CA ASN A 48 15.99 -17.81 -16.63
C ASN A 48 15.73 -17.44 -15.16
N TRP A 49 16.53 -17.95 -14.23
CA TRP A 49 16.36 -17.70 -12.81
C TRP A 49 17.17 -16.48 -12.36
N ASP A 50 16.48 -15.48 -11.82
CA ASP A 50 17.12 -14.31 -11.24
C ASP A 50 16.93 -14.31 -9.71
N PRO A 51 18.00 -14.49 -8.90
CA PRO A 51 17.91 -14.43 -7.45
C PRO A 51 17.83 -13.00 -6.91
N PHE A 52 18.06 -11.98 -7.73
CA PHE A 52 18.16 -10.60 -7.29
C PHE A 52 16.78 -9.95 -7.27
N GLN A 53 16.36 -9.48 -6.09
CA GLN A 53 15.17 -8.67 -6.00
C GLN A 53 15.48 -7.25 -6.44
N LYS A 54 14.74 -6.75 -7.45
CA LYS A 54 14.74 -5.33 -7.75
C LYS A 54 14.30 -4.54 -6.51
N PRO A 55 14.93 -3.38 -6.21
CA PRO A 55 14.43 -2.49 -5.17
C PRO A 55 12.94 -2.26 -5.37
N ASN A 56 12.15 -2.33 -4.30
CA ASN A 56 10.75 -1.92 -4.40
C ASN A 56 10.70 -0.48 -4.90
N ASP A 57 9.71 -0.17 -5.74
CA ASP A 57 9.43 1.22 -6.08
C ASP A 57 9.32 2.04 -4.78
N PRO A 58 9.87 3.27 -4.77
CA PRO A 58 9.72 4.12 -3.61
C PRO A 58 8.24 4.23 -3.26
N LEU A 59 7.90 3.96 -2.00
CA LEU A 59 6.54 4.14 -1.51
C LEU A 59 6.16 5.61 -1.74
N ASP A 60 5.24 5.88 -2.66
CA ASP A 60 4.65 7.19 -2.81
C ASP A 60 3.81 7.47 -1.56
N LEU A 61 4.45 8.13 -0.59
CA LEU A 61 3.84 8.43 0.69
C LEU A 61 2.90 9.63 0.52
N ARG A 62 1.70 9.35 0.01
CA ARG A 62 0.66 10.37 -0.12
C ARG A 62 0.30 10.90 1.26
N THR A 63 0.54 12.20 1.44
CA THR A 63 0.20 12.93 2.65
C THR A 63 -0.77 14.06 2.34
N ASP A 64 -1.64 14.39 3.29
CA ASP A 64 -2.47 15.59 3.19
C ASP A 64 -1.65 16.85 3.54
N ILE A 65 -2.31 18.01 3.53
CA ILE A 65 -1.73 19.28 3.97
C ILE A 65 -1.19 19.25 5.40
N SER A 66 -1.72 18.38 6.25
CA SER A 66 -1.25 18.17 7.62
C SER A 66 0.00 17.29 7.73
N LYS A 67 0.57 16.86 6.60
CA LYS A 67 1.72 15.95 6.49
C LYS A 67 1.48 14.58 7.12
N ARG A 68 0.22 14.15 7.19
CA ARG A 68 -0.15 12.83 7.68
C ARG A 68 -0.49 11.90 6.53
N THR A 69 -0.11 10.64 6.66
CA THR A 69 -0.68 9.58 5.82
C THR A 69 -2.12 9.31 6.23
N THR A 70 -2.88 8.62 5.37
CA THR A 70 -4.25 8.20 5.68
C THR A 70 -4.31 7.42 6.98
N GLN A 71 -3.35 6.52 7.19
CA GLN A 71 -3.30 5.68 8.39
C GLN A 71 -3.01 6.50 9.65
N GLN A 72 -2.13 7.50 9.58
CA GLN A 72 -1.87 8.39 10.70
C GLN A 72 -3.10 9.23 11.04
N LEU A 73 -3.73 9.82 10.02
CA LEU A 73 -4.91 10.67 10.19
C LEU A 73 -6.09 9.90 10.82
N ILE A 74 -6.38 8.69 10.33
CA ILE A 74 -7.49 7.88 10.85
C ILE A 74 -7.20 7.40 12.28
N ASN A 75 -5.96 7.02 12.59
CA ASN A 75 -5.58 6.56 13.92
C ASN A 75 -5.71 7.67 14.96
N GLU A 76 -5.25 8.88 14.63
CA GLU A 76 -5.41 10.06 15.50
C GLU A 76 -6.90 10.38 15.73
N PHE A 77 -7.69 10.42 14.65
CA PHE A 77 -9.12 10.69 14.74
C PHE A 77 -9.86 9.65 15.61
N LEU A 78 -9.64 8.35 15.37
CA LEU A 78 -10.31 7.28 16.11
C LEU A 78 -9.87 7.20 17.57
N HIS A 79 -8.62 7.57 17.87
CA HIS A 79 -8.15 7.70 19.24
C HIS A 79 -8.89 8.81 19.99
N ASP A 80 -9.08 9.98 19.36
CA ASP A 80 -9.82 11.08 19.97
C ASP A 80 -11.34 10.83 20.02
N ALA A 81 -11.88 10.15 19.02
CA ALA A 81 -13.29 9.74 19.02
C ALA A 81 -13.59 8.76 20.16
N ALA A 82 -12.68 7.83 20.45
CA ALA A 82 -12.84 6.85 21.53
C ALA A 82 -12.97 7.50 22.91
N LYS A 83 -12.34 8.67 23.12
CA LYS A 83 -12.46 9.45 24.36
C LYS A 83 -13.89 9.95 24.61
N LYS A 84 -14.70 10.11 23.55
CA LYS A 84 -16.09 10.57 23.63
C LYS A 84 -17.09 9.42 23.81
N GLY A 85 -16.64 8.17 23.70
CA GLY A 85 -17.47 6.98 23.85
C GLY A 85 -17.14 5.88 22.84
N PRO A 86 -17.75 4.69 23.00
CA PRO A 86 -17.57 3.59 22.06
C PRO A 86 -18.18 3.91 20.70
N TYR A 87 -17.49 3.50 19.63
CA TYR A 87 -17.99 3.57 18.26
C TYR A 87 -18.01 2.19 17.61
N GLY A 88 -18.90 2.01 16.64
CA GLY A 88 -19.05 0.75 15.89
C GLY A 88 -18.15 0.67 14.66
N LYS A 89 -18.09 -0.52 14.05
CA LYS A 89 -17.30 -0.76 12.82
C LYS A 89 -17.69 0.15 11.65
N ALA A 90 -18.98 0.46 11.51
CA ALA A 90 -19.46 1.35 10.45
C ALA A 90 -18.90 2.77 10.59
N TYR A 91 -18.75 3.27 11.83
CA TYR A 91 -18.16 4.56 12.11
C TYR A 91 -16.69 4.60 11.68
N SER A 92 -15.90 3.61 12.09
CA SER A 92 -14.48 3.52 11.72
C SER A 92 -14.29 3.37 10.21
N LYS A 93 -15.17 2.61 9.55
CA LYS A 93 -15.16 2.46 8.09
C LYS A 93 -15.46 3.79 7.38
N GLY A 94 -16.51 4.50 7.79
CA GLY A 94 -16.86 5.80 7.22
C GLY A 94 -15.75 6.84 7.41
N ALA A 95 -15.13 6.86 8.59
CA ALA A 95 -14.00 7.75 8.86
C ALA A 95 -12.77 7.43 7.97
N MET A 96 -12.49 6.15 7.71
CA MET A 96 -11.41 5.73 6.79
C MET A 96 -11.68 6.15 5.35
N GLU A 97 -12.92 5.97 4.86
CA GLU A 97 -13.34 6.40 3.53
C GLU A 97 -13.19 7.92 3.37
N CYS A 98 -13.61 8.71 4.37
CA CYS A 98 -13.40 10.15 4.39
C CYS A 98 -11.91 10.53 4.38
N ALA A 99 -11.08 9.89 5.20
CA ALA A 99 -9.64 10.18 5.24
C ALA A 99 -8.97 9.94 3.87
N LEU A 100 -9.31 8.83 3.20
CA LEU A 100 -8.84 8.54 1.84
C LEU A 100 -9.30 9.60 0.85
N GLY A 101 -10.59 9.97 0.88
CA GLY A 101 -11.15 10.98 0.00
C GLY A 101 -10.47 12.34 0.14
N VAL A 102 -10.24 12.79 1.38
CA VAL A 102 -9.59 14.06 1.68
C VAL A 102 -8.14 14.08 1.21
N ILE A 103 -7.35 13.04 1.49
CA ILE A 103 -5.94 12.95 1.05
C ILE A 103 -5.84 12.90 -0.48
N ASN A 104 -6.80 12.25 -1.13
CA ASN A 104 -6.81 12.13 -2.59
C ASN A 104 -7.44 13.33 -3.30
N LYS A 105 -7.96 14.32 -2.55
CA LYS A 105 -8.70 15.47 -3.08
C LYS A 105 -9.88 15.05 -3.98
N ASP A 106 -10.57 14.00 -3.58
CA ASP A 106 -11.76 13.52 -4.26
C ASP A 106 -12.92 14.52 -4.05
N GLU A 107 -13.44 15.08 -5.14
CA GLU A 107 -14.52 16.08 -5.13
C GLU A 107 -15.74 15.64 -4.31
N LYS A 108 -16.08 14.34 -4.34
CA LYS A 108 -17.20 13.81 -3.58
C LYS A 108 -17.01 14.09 -2.08
N TYR A 109 -15.82 13.82 -1.56
CA TYR A 109 -15.53 13.98 -0.14
C TYR A 109 -15.26 15.44 0.23
N MET A 110 -14.75 16.25 -0.69
CA MET A 110 -14.68 17.71 -0.52
C MET A 110 -16.07 18.31 -0.34
N GLY A 111 -17.04 17.95 -1.19
CA GLY A 111 -18.42 18.41 -1.07
C GLY A 111 -19.10 17.94 0.22
N ILE A 112 -18.86 16.68 0.64
CA ILE A 112 -19.34 16.16 1.94
C ILE A 112 -18.75 16.97 3.10
N PHE A 113 -17.44 17.26 3.06
CA PHE A 113 -16.77 18.03 4.11
C PHE A 113 -17.31 19.46 4.21
N ASP A 114 -17.46 20.14 3.07
CA ASP A 114 -18.01 21.50 3.01
C ASP A 114 -19.44 21.55 3.54
N PHE A 115 -20.27 20.57 3.18
CA PHE A 115 -21.64 20.45 3.70
C PHE A 115 -21.66 20.23 5.22
N CYS A 116 -20.84 19.30 5.75
CA CYS A 116 -20.75 19.03 7.18
C CYS A 116 -20.33 20.28 7.96
N ARG A 117 -19.37 21.05 7.44
CA ARG A 117 -18.94 22.31 8.05
C ARG A 117 -20.04 23.37 8.03
N TRP A 118 -20.67 23.58 6.88
CA TRP A 118 -21.79 24.50 6.75
C TRP A 118 -22.95 24.15 7.69
N TYR A 119 -23.29 22.87 7.80
CA TYR A 119 -24.36 22.40 8.68
C TYR A 119 -24.02 22.59 10.16
N TYR A 120 -22.77 22.33 10.54
CA TYR A 120 -22.30 22.60 11.91
C TYR A 120 -22.39 24.09 12.26
N ASP A 121 -21.98 24.98 11.33
CA ASP A 121 -22.09 26.43 11.51
C ASP A 121 -23.55 26.90 11.57
N LEU A 122 -24.45 26.28 10.80
CA LEU A 122 -25.89 26.53 10.86
C LEU A 122 -26.47 26.17 12.24
N LEU A 123 -26.16 24.97 12.74
CA LEU A 123 -26.62 24.53 14.06
C LEU A 123 -26.12 25.45 15.19
N LYS A 124 -24.91 25.97 15.08
CA LYS A 124 -24.39 26.98 16.02
C LYS A 124 -25.17 28.27 15.95
N LYS A 125 -25.41 28.79 14.74
CA LYS A 125 -26.18 30.02 14.51
C LYS A 125 -27.60 29.92 15.06
N GLU A 126 -28.20 28.74 14.97
CA GLU A 126 -29.56 28.46 15.45
C GLU A 126 -29.61 28.05 16.94
N GLY A 127 -28.46 27.94 17.61
CA GLY A 127 -28.38 27.65 19.04
C GLY A 127 -28.61 26.18 19.41
N HIS A 128 -28.51 25.26 18.45
CA HIS A 128 -28.66 23.82 18.68
C HIS A 128 -27.41 23.18 19.30
N ILE A 129 -26.24 23.78 19.10
CA ILE A 129 -24.95 23.31 19.63
C ILE A 129 -24.06 24.49 20.05
N GLN A 130 -23.17 24.27 21.03
CA GLN A 130 -22.17 25.25 21.50
C GLN A 130 -20.88 25.24 20.66
#